data_AF-A0A0A1URP9-F1
#
_entry.id   AF-A0A0A1URP9-F1
#
_cell.length_a   1.000
_cell.length_b   1.000
_cell.length_c   1.000
_cell.angle_alpha   90.00
_cell.angle_beta   90.00
_cell.angle_gamma   90.00
#
_symmetry.space_group_name_H-M   'P 1'
#
loop_
_entity.id
_entity.type
_entity.pdbx_description
1 polymer ?
#
loop_
_entity_poly.entity_id
_entity_poly.type
_entity_poly.pdbx_seq_one_letter_code
_entity_poly.pdbx_strand_id
1 'polypeptide(L)'
;MVRSILLVAALAGFTHQTAIPCTNNAKLPSLKFRDDGKFQIAVFSDFHLAESAATPRGPKQDNKTIQVMADVLDKDRPDLVVLNGDLITGEVTLKDNSTDYIDPLVAPLVERKLTWASTYGNHDHTFSLSAENIFSREHEYVGARTQRMVRTAEAGVSNYFLPVYARSCKDTTACDPELLLWFFDSRGGAYYQRPTAAGAPTPQPNWVDTTVVEWFQGTNAAFVQRAGRVIPSLAFVHIPPNATSHAQRRIHPNRNPGIDLEQVSQQSQGWCANGTQDWDNPRCRYGGFDVPFMSALASTPGLMGLFYGHDHANTWCYRWDGEVPGTGIVARGINLCYGQHTGYGGYGDFIRGGREIVLDEERLKRFEVDTYMRLEDGRTVGAVSLNATFNQDWYPATPNDQTKLE
;
A
#
# COMPACT_ATOMS: atom_id res chain seq x y z
N MET A 1 -4.97 -9.07 -71.41
CA MET A 1 -5.21 -8.57 -70.04
C MET A 1 -4.61 -9.56 -69.06
N VAL A 2 -3.39 -9.32 -68.58
CA VAL A 2 -2.72 -10.14 -67.58
C VAL A 2 -2.81 -9.38 -66.26
N ARG A 3 -3.58 -9.90 -65.30
CA ARG A 3 -3.68 -9.34 -63.95
C ARG A 3 -2.61 -10.01 -63.08
N SER A 4 -1.59 -9.24 -62.71
CA SER A 4 -0.62 -9.60 -61.68
C SER A 4 -1.30 -9.49 -60.31
N ILE A 5 -1.35 -10.60 -59.57
CA ILE A 5 -1.75 -10.63 -58.15
C ILE A 5 -0.45 -10.60 -57.34
N LEU A 6 -0.17 -9.50 -56.66
CA LEU A 6 0.87 -9.40 -55.64
C LEU A 6 0.33 -10.01 -54.35
N LEU A 7 0.87 -11.16 -53.95
CA LEU A 7 0.72 -11.71 -52.61
C LEU A 7 1.66 -10.93 -51.67
N VAL A 8 1.10 -10.15 -50.75
CA VAL A 8 1.86 -9.59 -49.62
C VAL A 8 1.81 -10.62 -48.49
N ALA A 9 2.93 -11.29 -48.25
CA ALA A 9 3.09 -12.16 -47.09
C ALA A 9 3.28 -11.29 -45.84
N ALA A 10 2.30 -11.31 -44.94
CA ALA A 10 2.44 -10.74 -43.61
C ALA A 10 3.33 -11.65 -42.76
N LEU A 11 4.55 -11.21 -42.48
CA LEU A 11 5.43 -11.82 -41.48
C LEU A 11 4.86 -11.49 -40.09
N ALA A 12 4.18 -12.45 -39.47
CA ALA A 12 3.86 -12.41 -38.06
C ALA A 12 5.17 -12.48 -37.26
N GLY A 13 5.56 -11.36 -36.65
CA GLY A 13 6.67 -11.32 -35.71
C GLY A 13 6.31 -12.09 -34.45
N PHE A 14 6.93 -13.26 -34.26
CA PHE A 14 6.98 -13.89 -32.94
C PHE A 14 7.85 -12.99 -32.06
N THR A 15 7.23 -12.29 -31.10
CA THR A 15 7.96 -11.68 -29.99
C THR A 15 8.57 -12.80 -29.18
N HIS A 16 9.89 -12.95 -29.26
CA HIS A 16 10.62 -13.81 -28.34
C HIS A 16 10.41 -13.27 -26.92
N GLN A 17 9.61 -13.98 -26.11
CA GLN A 17 9.72 -13.92 -24.66
C GLN A 17 11.14 -14.38 -24.32
N THR A 18 12.06 -13.43 -24.21
CA THR A 18 13.36 -13.67 -23.60
C THR A 18 13.08 -14.09 -22.17
N ALA A 19 13.40 -15.34 -21.82
CA ALA A 19 13.35 -15.80 -20.45
C ALA A 19 14.12 -14.81 -19.57
N ILE A 20 13.39 -14.13 -18.67
CA ILE A 20 13.98 -13.20 -17.72
C ILE A 20 14.92 -14.05 -16.84
N PRO A 21 16.24 -13.76 -16.81
CA PRO A 21 17.16 -14.50 -15.96
C PRO A 21 16.66 -14.40 -14.52
N CYS A 22 16.61 -15.52 -13.79
CA CYS A 22 16.19 -15.52 -12.39
C CYS A 22 16.95 -14.43 -11.62
N THR A 23 16.21 -13.43 -11.14
CA THR A 23 16.81 -12.28 -10.48
C THR A 23 17.16 -12.61 -9.03
N ASN A 24 18.37 -12.23 -8.58
CA ASN A 24 18.78 -12.43 -7.20
C ASN A 24 18.60 -11.15 -6.36
N ASN A 25 17.42 -10.97 -5.78
CA ASN A 25 17.11 -9.85 -4.89
C ASN A 25 17.76 -9.97 -3.49
N ALA A 26 18.41 -11.09 -3.15
CA ALA A 26 19.11 -11.23 -1.87
C ALA A 26 20.34 -10.33 -1.73
N LYS A 27 20.78 -9.67 -2.81
CA LYS A 27 21.95 -8.78 -2.86
C LYS A 27 21.60 -7.31 -3.10
N LEU A 28 20.34 -6.91 -2.90
CA LEU A 28 19.97 -5.50 -3.02
C LEU A 28 20.75 -4.66 -1.99
N PRO A 29 21.22 -3.45 -2.36
CA PRO A 29 21.83 -2.53 -1.39
C PRO A 29 20.89 -2.28 -0.22
N SER A 30 21.43 -2.11 0.99
CA SER A 30 20.62 -1.72 2.14
C SER A 30 19.98 -0.35 1.90
N LEU A 31 18.76 -0.15 2.40
CA LEU A 31 18.12 1.17 2.37
C LEU A 31 18.87 2.09 3.33
N LYS A 32 19.23 3.29 2.87
CA LYS A 32 19.98 4.28 3.66
C LYS A 32 19.50 5.68 3.36
N PHE A 33 19.62 6.55 4.35
CA PHE A 33 19.56 7.99 4.08
C PHE A 33 20.62 8.37 3.06
N ARG A 34 20.25 9.28 2.16
CA ARG A 34 21.14 9.84 1.14
C ARG A 34 22.17 10.78 1.77
N ASP A 35 23.09 11.26 0.94
CA ASP A 35 24.14 12.19 1.38
C ASP A 35 23.58 13.52 1.89
N ASP A 36 22.39 13.93 1.41
CA ASP A 36 21.66 15.13 1.88
C ASP A 36 20.88 14.90 3.19
N GLY A 37 20.99 13.72 3.80
CA GLY A 37 20.30 13.37 5.05
C GLY A 37 18.83 13.01 4.88
N LYS A 38 18.36 12.84 3.63
CA LYS A 38 16.95 12.53 3.35
C LYS A 38 16.74 11.09 2.92
N PHE A 39 15.52 10.61 3.13
CA PHE A 39 15.02 9.36 2.58
C PHE A 39 13.58 9.59 2.11
N GLN A 40 13.31 9.32 0.83
CA GLN A 40 11.99 9.57 0.24
C GLN A 40 11.31 8.26 -0.14
N ILE A 41 10.02 8.17 0.18
CA ILE A 41 9.17 7.02 -0.16
C ILE A 41 8.02 7.52 -1.02
N ALA A 42 7.86 6.97 -2.21
CA ALA A 42 6.66 7.15 -3.02
C ALA A 42 5.70 5.99 -2.75
N VAL A 43 4.46 6.29 -2.37
CA VAL A 43 3.42 5.31 -2.04
C VAL A 43 2.32 5.40 -3.09
N PHE A 44 2.07 4.28 -3.74
CA PHE A 44 0.99 4.11 -4.71
C PHE A 44 0.06 3.02 -4.19
N SER A 45 -1.25 3.24 -4.31
CA SER A 45 -2.27 2.31 -3.84
C SER A 45 -3.35 2.19 -4.90
N ASP A 46 -4.08 1.07 -4.90
CA ASP A 46 -5.34 0.94 -5.62
C ASP A 46 -5.13 1.11 -7.14
N PHE A 47 -4.22 0.31 -7.72
CA PHE A 47 -3.95 0.32 -9.16
C PHE A 47 -5.12 -0.27 -9.95
N HIS A 48 -5.73 -1.33 -9.40
CA HIS A 48 -6.86 -2.05 -9.99
C HIS A 48 -6.63 -2.46 -11.46
N LEU A 49 -5.41 -2.95 -11.77
CA LEU A 49 -5.13 -3.47 -13.10
C LEU A 49 -6.05 -4.65 -13.43
N ALA A 50 -6.19 -4.92 -14.73
CA ALA A 50 -7.04 -6.00 -15.26
C ALA A 50 -8.55 -5.80 -15.10
N GLU A 51 -9.00 -4.70 -14.50
CA GLU A 51 -10.42 -4.41 -14.44
C GLU A 51 -10.99 -4.30 -15.87
N SER A 52 -12.17 -4.85 -16.16
CA SER A 52 -12.75 -4.78 -17.51
C SER A 52 -11.84 -5.30 -18.65
N ALA A 53 -10.89 -6.21 -18.36
CA ALA A 53 -9.92 -6.74 -19.33
C ALA A 53 -10.55 -7.38 -20.58
N ALA A 54 -11.78 -7.87 -20.47
CA ALA A 54 -12.55 -8.43 -21.59
C ALA A 54 -13.09 -7.36 -22.57
N THR A 55 -12.84 -6.06 -22.32
CA THR A 55 -13.32 -4.94 -23.13
C THR A 55 -12.17 -4.08 -23.63
N PRO A 56 -12.36 -3.28 -24.70
CA PRO A 56 -11.34 -2.32 -25.16
C PRO A 56 -10.96 -1.24 -24.11
N ARG A 57 -11.75 -1.10 -23.03
CA ARG A 57 -11.49 -0.15 -21.94
C ARG A 57 -10.35 -0.62 -21.03
N GLY A 58 -10.28 -1.91 -20.71
CA GLY A 58 -9.31 -2.46 -19.76
C GLY A 58 -7.87 -2.10 -20.11
N PRO A 59 -7.35 -2.49 -21.30
CA PRO A 59 -5.98 -2.15 -21.68
C PRO A 59 -5.69 -0.63 -21.72
N LYS A 60 -6.67 0.20 -22.04
CA LYS A 60 -6.51 1.67 -22.02
C LYS A 60 -6.34 2.19 -20.60
N GLN A 61 -7.18 1.73 -19.67
CA GLN A 61 -7.11 2.15 -18.28
C GLN A 61 -5.80 1.68 -17.65
N ASP A 62 -5.34 0.45 -17.96
CA ASP A 62 -4.16 -0.14 -17.35
C ASP A 62 -2.92 0.64 -17.82
N ASN A 63 -2.82 0.92 -19.13
CA ASN A 63 -1.76 1.78 -19.66
C ASN A 63 -1.75 3.17 -19.02
N LYS A 64 -2.93 3.76 -18.80
CA LYS A 64 -3.02 5.08 -18.15
C LYS A 64 -2.64 5.01 -16.67
N THR A 65 -3.04 3.97 -15.94
CA THR A 65 -2.58 3.68 -14.57
C THR A 65 -1.06 3.60 -14.49
N ILE A 66 -0.42 2.83 -15.38
CA ILE A 66 1.05 2.73 -15.41
C ILE A 66 1.69 4.09 -15.72
N GLN A 67 1.07 4.87 -16.62
CA GLN A 67 1.53 6.21 -16.94
C GLN A 67 1.46 7.15 -15.73
N VAL A 68 0.41 7.09 -14.89
CA VAL A 68 0.34 7.90 -13.65
C VAL A 68 1.56 7.66 -12.77
N MET A 69 1.88 6.38 -12.50
CA MET A 69 3.05 6.05 -11.69
C MET A 69 4.34 6.56 -12.35
N ALA A 70 4.49 6.40 -13.66
CA ALA A 70 5.64 6.92 -14.38
C ALA A 70 5.76 8.46 -14.28
N ASP A 71 4.65 9.19 -14.46
CA ASP A 71 4.61 10.65 -14.41
C ASP A 71 4.95 11.17 -13.00
N VAL A 72 4.46 10.50 -11.94
CA VAL A 72 4.84 10.79 -10.56
C VAL A 72 6.34 10.56 -10.34
N LEU A 73 6.86 9.40 -10.77
CA LEU A 73 8.28 9.04 -10.61
C LEU A 73 9.25 9.87 -11.47
N ASP A 74 8.74 10.57 -12.49
CA ASP A 74 9.53 11.53 -13.26
C ASP A 74 9.69 12.87 -12.53
N LYS A 75 8.75 13.22 -11.63
CA LYS A 75 8.81 14.42 -10.79
C LYS A 75 9.54 14.17 -9.47
N ASP A 76 9.24 13.04 -8.85
CA ASP A 76 9.77 12.64 -7.55
C ASP A 76 10.67 11.42 -7.71
N ARG A 77 11.88 11.48 -7.17
CA ARG A 77 12.88 10.40 -7.28
C ARG A 77 13.05 9.73 -5.90
N PRO A 78 12.17 8.78 -5.55
CA PRO A 78 12.18 8.15 -4.24
C PRO A 78 13.35 7.18 -4.08
N ASP A 79 13.72 6.93 -2.83
CA ASP A 79 14.69 5.89 -2.44
C ASP A 79 14.02 4.52 -2.28
N LEU A 80 12.70 4.49 -2.09
CA LEU A 80 11.86 3.31 -2.04
C LEU A 80 10.49 3.62 -2.63
N VAL A 81 9.96 2.73 -3.46
CA VAL A 81 8.56 2.75 -3.87
C VAL A 81 7.77 1.74 -3.02
N VAL A 82 6.59 2.12 -2.56
CA VAL A 82 5.65 1.23 -1.86
C VAL A 82 4.40 1.04 -2.70
N LEU A 83 4.09 -0.20 -3.05
CA LEU A 83 2.85 -0.62 -3.73
C LEU A 83 1.88 -1.14 -2.66
N ASN A 84 0.91 -0.32 -2.24
CA ASN A 84 0.18 -0.51 -0.99
C ASN A 84 -1.21 -1.14 -1.18
N GLY A 85 -1.24 -2.29 -1.85
CA GLY A 85 -2.44 -3.12 -2.04
C GLY A 85 -3.36 -2.68 -3.18
N ASP A 86 -4.27 -3.60 -3.51
CA ASP A 86 -5.19 -3.58 -4.66
C ASP A 86 -4.46 -3.31 -5.97
N LEU A 87 -3.43 -4.13 -6.21
CA LEU A 87 -2.59 -4.07 -7.40
C LEU A 87 -3.38 -4.53 -8.64
N ILE A 88 -4.17 -5.60 -8.47
CA ILE A 88 -4.95 -6.23 -9.54
C ILE A 88 -6.38 -6.45 -9.05
N THR A 89 -7.38 -6.17 -9.88
CA THR A 89 -8.77 -6.51 -9.61
C THR A 89 -9.02 -8.00 -9.88
N GLY A 90 -8.67 -8.86 -8.91
CA GLY A 90 -8.63 -10.31 -9.11
C GLY A 90 -9.97 -10.95 -9.49
N GLU A 91 -11.10 -10.35 -9.10
CA GLU A 91 -12.46 -10.91 -9.27
C GLU A 91 -12.86 -11.06 -10.74
N VAL A 92 -12.28 -10.26 -11.63
CA VAL A 92 -12.61 -10.23 -13.06
C VAL A 92 -11.54 -10.84 -13.94
N THR A 93 -10.49 -11.40 -13.33
CA THR A 93 -9.37 -12.02 -14.05
C THR A 93 -9.53 -13.53 -14.23
N LEU A 94 -8.87 -14.05 -15.28
CA LEU A 94 -8.68 -15.49 -15.45
C LEU A 94 -7.42 -15.93 -14.72
N LYS A 95 -7.51 -17.07 -14.02
CA LYS A 95 -6.44 -17.62 -13.17
C LYS A 95 -5.03 -17.60 -13.79
N ASP A 96 -4.93 -17.97 -15.05
CA ASP A 96 -3.63 -18.14 -15.72
C ASP A 96 -2.98 -16.81 -16.13
N ASN A 97 -3.73 -15.70 -16.15
CA ASN A 97 -3.26 -14.39 -16.63
C ASN A 97 -3.29 -13.31 -15.54
N SER A 98 -3.76 -13.63 -14.33
CA SER A 98 -3.90 -12.64 -13.26
C SER A 98 -2.56 -12.03 -12.85
N THR A 99 -1.50 -12.83 -12.73
CA THR A 99 -0.18 -12.35 -12.32
C THR A 99 0.61 -11.66 -13.41
N ASP A 100 0.25 -11.83 -14.69
CA ASP A 100 0.94 -11.19 -15.82
C ASP A 100 0.77 -9.67 -15.80
N TYR A 101 -0.21 -9.15 -15.06
CA TYR A 101 -0.37 -7.71 -14.81
C TYR A 101 0.69 -7.14 -13.86
N ILE A 102 1.44 -7.98 -13.15
CA ILE A 102 2.62 -7.51 -12.38
C ILE A 102 3.72 -7.02 -13.33
N ASP A 103 3.84 -7.60 -14.53
CA ASP A 103 4.86 -7.23 -15.50
C ASP A 103 4.78 -5.74 -15.90
N PRO A 104 3.65 -5.22 -16.43
CA PRO A 104 3.54 -3.81 -16.73
C PRO A 104 3.50 -2.95 -15.46
N LEU A 105 3.01 -3.48 -14.33
CA LEU A 105 3.00 -2.76 -13.06
C LEU A 105 4.41 -2.38 -12.61
N VAL A 106 5.35 -3.33 -12.61
CA VAL A 106 6.71 -3.08 -12.11
C VAL A 106 7.66 -2.53 -13.17
N ALA A 107 7.27 -2.52 -14.45
CA ALA A 107 8.11 -2.05 -15.55
C ALA A 107 8.69 -0.63 -15.32
N PRO A 108 7.91 0.39 -14.91
CA PRO A 108 8.48 1.72 -14.66
C PRO A 108 9.51 1.74 -13.52
N LEU A 109 9.41 0.83 -12.55
CA LEU A 109 10.32 0.69 -11.41
C LEU A 109 11.63 0.04 -11.85
N VAL A 110 11.53 -1.06 -12.60
CA VAL A 110 12.67 -1.81 -13.14
C VAL A 110 13.48 -0.94 -14.11
N GLU A 111 12.82 -0.24 -15.02
CA GLU A 111 13.46 0.66 -15.99
C GLU A 111 14.24 1.79 -15.32
N ARG A 112 13.70 2.33 -14.21
CA ARG A 112 14.33 3.38 -13.40
C ARG A 112 15.35 2.83 -12.39
N LYS A 113 15.52 1.50 -12.31
CA LYS A 113 16.36 0.80 -11.30
C LYS A 113 15.99 1.18 -9.86
N LEU A 114 14.71 1.46 -9.64
CA LEU A 114 14.15 1.72 -8.33
C LEU A 114 13.99 0.40 -7.59
N THR A 115 13.98 0.49 -6.27
CA THR A 115 13.66 -0.64 -5.41
C THR A 115 12.29 -0.41 -4.79
N TRP A 116 11.53 -1.48 -4.58
CA TRP A 116 10.16 -1.38 -4.13
C TRP A 116 9.77 -2.45 -3.14
N ALA A 117 8.69 -2.21 -2.44
CA ALA A 117 8.10 -3.07 -1.42
C ALA A 117 6.58 -3.04 -1.58
N SER A 118 5.91 -4.16 -1.34
CA SER A 118 4.46 -4.26 -1.52
C SER A 118 3.73 -4.67 -0.25
N THR A 119 2.50 -4.20 -0.09
CA THR A 119 1.44 -4.87 0.66
C THR A 119 0.37 -5.33 -0.31
N TYR A 120 -0.52 -6.22 0.12
CA TYR A 120 -1.65 -6.69 -0.69
C TYR A 120 -2.98 -6.27 -0.08
N GLY A 121 -3.94 -6.02 -0.95
CA GLY A 121 -5.30 -5.59 -0.59
C GLY A 121 -6.35 -6.66 -0.83
N ASN A 122 -7.60 -6.35 -0.54
CA ASN A 122 -8.69 -7.32 -0.67
C ASN A 122 -8.93 -7.78 -2.11
N HIS A 123 -8.61 -6.98 -3.12
CA HIS A 123 -8.72 -7.36 -4.53
C HIS A 123 -7.56 -8.25 -5.01
N ASP A 124 -6.45 -8.26 -4.28
CA ASP A 124 -5.32 -9.17 -4.51
C ASP A 124 -5.59 -10.59 -3.94
N HIS A 125 -6.66 -10.72 -3.14
CA HIS A 125 -7.11 -11.96 -2.52
C HIS A 125 -8.47 -12.39 -3.07
N THR A 126 -8.49 -13.20 -4.13
CA THR A 126 -9.75 -13.65 -4.74
C THR A 126 -9.75 -15.14 -5.05
N PHE A 127 -10.89 -15.65 -5.52
CA PHE A 127 -10.97 -17.02 -5.98
C PHE A 127 -10.05 -17.31 -7.19
N SER A 128 -9.80 -16.28 -8.00
CA SER A 128 -9.01 -16.37 -9.25
C SER A 128 -7.57 -15.90 -9.10
N LEU A 129 -7.26 -15.11 -8.07
CA LEU A 129 -5.94 -14.53 -7.85
C LEU A 129 -5.47 -14.78 -6.41
N SER A 130 -4.25 -15.29 -6.29
CA SER A 130 -3.58 -15.51 -5.01
C SER A 130 -2.52 -14.45 -4.77
N ALA A 131 -2.55 -13.79 -3.62
CA ALA A 131 -1.46 -12.93 -3.16
C ALA A 131 -0.11 -13.67 -3.07
N GLU A 132 -0.08 -14.99 -2.85
CA GLU A 132 1.17 -15.77 -2.91
C GLU A 132 1.74 -15.85 -4.33
N ASN A 133 0.86 -15.87 -5.35
CA ASN A 133 1.28 -15.86 -6.74
C ASN A 133 1.77 -14.47 -7.14
N ILE A 134 1.12 -13.40 -6.68
CA ILE A 134 1.60 -12.02 -6.84
C ILE A 134 2.99 -11.89 -6.22
N PHE A 135 3.15 -12.28 -4.96
CA PHE A 135 4.43 -12.30 -4.25
C PHE A 135 5.50 -13.05 -5.04
N SER A 136 5.18 -14.24 -5.54
CA SER A 136 6.14 -15.04 -6.32
C SER A 136 6.54 -14.34 -7.62
N ARG A 137 5.57 -13.73 -8.32
CA ARG A 137 5.82 -13.01 -9.58
C ARG A 137 6.64 -11.75 -9.39
N GLU A 138 6.36 -10.95 -8.34
CA GLU A 138 7.16 -9.76 -8.01
C GLU A 138 8.65 -10.10 -7.82
N HIS A 139 8.96 -11.27 -7.26
CA HIS A 139 10.33 -11.72 -7.00
C HIS A 139 11.11 -12.13 -8.26
N GLU A 140 10.46 -12.22 -9.41
CA GLU A 140 11.14 -12.45 -10.69
C GLU A 140 11.86 -11.18 -11.19
N TYR A 141 11.52 -10.01 -10.66
CA TYR A 141 12.05 -8.70 -11.07
C TYR A 141 13.08 -8.13 -10.10
N VAL A 142 14.04 -7.35 -10.61
CA VAL A 142 15.12 -6.75 -9.81
C VAL A 142 14.66 -5.53 -9.05
N GLY A 143 14.84 -5.53 -7.74
CA GLY A 143 14.48 -4.40 -6.88
C GLY A 143 13.31 -4.68 -5.95
N ALA A 144 12.64 -5.83 -6.08
CA ALA A 144 11.60 -6.28 -5.15
C ALA A 144 12.20 -6.58 -3.77
N ARG A 145 11.63 -5.95 -2.74
CA ARG A 145 11.98 -6.13 -1.31
C ARG A 145 10.85 -6.72 -0.47
N THR A 146 9.71 -7.02 -1.06
CA THR A 146 8.57 -7.63 -0.37
C THR A 146 9.01 -8.93 0.31
N GLN A 147 8.63 -9.17 1.57
CA GLN A 147 8.99 -10.39 2.28
C GLN A 147 7.79 -11.02 2.98
N ARG A 148 7.95 -12.30 3.35
CA ARG A 148 7.00 -13.06 4.17
C ARG A 148 7.69 -13.54 5.44
N MET A 149 7.63 -12.75 6.50
CA MET A 149 8.28 -13.05 7.78
C MET A 149 7.36 -13.80 8.75
N VAL A 150 6.03 -13.67 8.59
CA VAL A 150 5.03 -14.45 9.34
C VAL A 150 4.44 -15.52 8.41
N ARG A 151 4.45 -16.79 8.85
CA ARG A 151 4.06 -17.95 8.03
C ARG A 151 2.94 -18.81 8.66
N THR A 152 2.07 -18.21 9.46
CA THR A 152 0.84 -18.88 9.91
C THR A 152 -0.15 -18.94 8.75
N ALA A 153 -1.11 -19.88 8.81
CA ALA A 153 -2.09 -20.04 7.73
C ALA A 153 -3.01 -18.80 7.61
N GLU A 154 -3.18 -18.09 8.71
CA GLU A 154 -4.09 -16.96 8.85
C GLU A 154 -3.41 -15.59 8.67
N ALA A 155 -2.08 -15.48 8.71
CA ALA A 155 -1.40 -14.19 8.69
C ALA A 155 -1.53 -13.40 7.37
N GLY A 156 -1.88 -14.04 6.26
CA GLY A 156 -1.67 -13.46 4.92
C GLY A 156 -0.24 -13.69 4.42
N VAL A 157 0.20 -12.88 3.46
CA VAL A 157 1.45 -13.05 2.71
C VAL A 157 2.47 -11.96 3.03
N SER A 158 2.09 -10.68 2.96
CA SER A 158 3.03 -9.54 2.99
C SER A 158 3.22 -8.94 4.40
N ASN A 159 3.71 -9.74 5.36
CA ASN A 159 4.02 -9.28 6.72
C ASN A 159 5.52 -9.28 6.97
N TYR A 160 6.13 -8.10 7.05
CA TYR A 160 7.59 -7.94 7.14
C TYR A 160 8.00 -6.53 7.57
N PHE A 161 9.30 -6.33 7.76
CA PHE A 161 9.88 -5.01 7.95
C PHE A 161 11.08 -4.79 7.05
N LEU A 162 11.37 -3.52 6.74
CA LEU A 162 12.58 -3.09 6.07
C LEU A 162 13.33 -2.07 6.97
N PRO A 163 14.59 -2.36 7.35
CA PRO A 163 15.41 -1.40 8.07
C PRO A 163 16.02 -0.37 7.11
N VAL A 164 16.02 0.89 7.53
CA VAL A 164 16.72 2.00 6.87
C VAL A 164 17.83 2.49 7.79
N TYR A 165 19.05 2.57 7.28
CA TYR A 165 20.25 2.87 8.06
C TYR A 165 20.76 4.29 7.81
N ALA A 166 21.56 4.80 8.76
CA ALA A 166 22.29 6.04 8.59
C ALA A 166 23.20 5.97 7.34
N ARG A 167 23.40 7.11 6.68
CA ARG A 167 24.32 7.22 5.53
C ARG A 167 25.75 6.74 5.85
N SER A 168 26.18 6.89 7.10
CA SER A 168 27.51 6.52 7.59
C SER A 168 27.68 5.02 7.83
N CYS A 169 26.58 4.24 7.85
CA CYS A 169 26.64 2.82 8.09
C CYS A 169 27.30 2.08 6.91
N LYS A 170 28.46 1.48 7.13
CA LYS A 170 29.20 0.70 6.10
C LYS A 170 28.80 -0.77 6.07
N ASP A 171 28.57 -1.34 7.24
CA ASP A 171 28.20 -2.74 7.44
C ASP A 171 26.95 -2.81 8.32
N THR A 172 25.83 -3.22 7.74
CA THR A 172 24.53 -3.28 8.42
C THR A 172 24.46 -4.35 9.50
N THR A 173 25.42 -5.28 9.58
CA THR A 173 25.51 -6.23 10.69
C THR A 173 25.98 -5.55 11.98
N ALA A 174 26.74 -4.46 11.86
CA ALA A 174 27.32 -3.70 12.96
C ALA A 174 26.60 -2.38 13.27
N CYS A 175 25.55 -2.03 12.52
CA CYS A 175 24.74 -0.84 12.75
C CYS A 175 23.34 -1.22 13.22
N ASP A 176 22.76 -0.40 14.10
CA ASP A 176 21.32 -0.40 14.32
C ASP A 176 20.61 0.49 13.28
N PRO A 177 19.37 0.17 12.88
CA PRO A 177 18.64 1.01 11.94
C PRO A 177 18.23 2.36 12.55
N GLU A 178 18.17 3.38 11.71
CA GLU A 178 17.65 4.71 12.09
C GLU A 178 16.12 4.75 11.97
N LEU A 179 15.56 3.95 11.06
CA LEU A 179 14.13 3.87 10.81
C LEU A 179 13.74 2.41 10.50
N LEU A 180 12.59 1.98 11.00
CA LEU A 180 11.95 0.72 10.61
C LEU A 180 10.70 1.02 9.78
N LEU A 181 10.57 0.36 8.63
CA LEU A 181 9.35 0.38 7.81
C LEU A 181 8.63 -0.94 8.01
N TRP A 182 7.41 -0.92 8.54
CA TRP A 182 6.58 -2.11 8.79
C TRP A 182 5.53 -2.28 7.70
N PHE A 183 5.32 -3.51 7.26
CA PHE A 183 4.35 -3.85 6.23
C PHE A 183 3.43 -4.92 6.77
N PHE A 184 2.12 -4.68 6.68
CA PHE A 184 1.09 -5.53 7.23
C PHE A 184 0.11 -5.94 6.14
N ASP A 185 -0.28 -7.21 6.19
CA ASP A 185 -1.31 -7.79 5.34
C ASP A 185 -2.64 -7.77 6.09
N SER A 186 -3.55 -6.89 5.67
CA SER A 186 -4.92 -6.81 6.21
C SER A 186 -5.87 -7.84 5.61
N ARG A 187 -5.42 -8.62 4.61
CA ARG A 187 -6.20 -9.65 3.94
C ARG A 187 -7.45 -9.05 3.28
N GLY A 188 -8.62 -9.67 3.51
CA GLY A 188 -9.89 -9.36 2.85
C GLY A 188 -10.12 -10.19 1.58
N GLY A 189 -11.23 -9.92 0.90
CA GLY A 189 -11.61 -10.68 -0.29
C GLY A 189 -12.00 -12.13 0.01
N ALA A 190 -11.50 -13.08 -0.78
CA ALA A 190 -11.83 -14.50 -0.71
C ALA A 190 -10.61 -15.41 -0.77
N TYR A 191 -10.68 -16.59 -0.13
CA TYR A 191 -9.63 -17.59 -0.16
C TYR A 191 -9.47 -18.16 -1.57
N TYR A 192 -8.21 -18.22 -2.03
CA TYR A 192 -7.88 -18.76 -3.34
C TYR A 192 -8.35 -20.21 -3.48
N GLN A 193 -9.15 -20.47 -4.53
CA GLN A 193 -9.67 -21.80 -4.87
C GLN A 193 -10.41 -22.54 -3.75
N ARG A 194 -10.95 -21.83 -2.76
CA ARG A 194 -11.70 -22.43 -1.66
C ARG A 194 -13.18 -22.05 -1.73
N PRO A 195 -14.04 -22.90 -2.32
CA PRO A 195 -15.47 -22.66 -2.33
C PRO A 195 -16.09 -23.01 -0.97
N THR A 196 -17.17 -22.33 -0.64
CA THR A 196 -18.12 -22.71 0.40
C THR A 196 -18.89 -23.97 -0.03
N ALA A 197 -19.65 -24.58 0.89
CA ALA A 197 -20.52 -25.71 0.57
C ALA A 197 -21.55 -25.38 -0.53
N ALA A 198 -21.94 -24.11 -0.68
CA ALA A 198 -22.85 -23.62 -1.72
C ALA A 198 -22.15 -23.29 -3.05
N GLY A 199 -20.82 -23.48 -3.15
CA GLY A 199 -20.03 -23.23 -4.37
C GLY A 199 -19.56 -21.78 -4.55
N ALA A 200 -20.00 -20.84 -3.71
CA ALA A 200 -19.50 -19.46 -3.72
C ALA A 200 -18.07 -19.36 -3.14
N PRO A 201 -17.24 -18.39 -3.53
CA PRO A 201 -15.93 -18.15 -2.90
C PRO A 201 -16.05 -18.00 -1.37
N THR A 202 -15.14 -18.63 -0.62
CA THR A 202 -15.11 -18.48 0.85
C THR A 202 -14.46 -17.15 1.20
N PRO A 203 -15.12 -16.26 1.97
CA PRO A 203 -14.55 -14.97 2.34
C PRO A 203 -13.34 -15.12 3.27
N GLN A 204 -12.39 -14.19 3.18
CA GLN A 204 -11.29 -14.07 4.14
C GLN A 204 -11.58 -12.96 5.16
N PRO A 205 -11.11 -13.12 6.41
CA PRO A 205 -10.96 -12.01 7.35
C PRO A 205 -10.34 -10.78 6.70
N ASN A 206 -10.82 -9.59 7.04
CA ASN A 206 -10.33 -8.29 6.54
C ASN A 206 -9.68 -7.47 7.66
N TRP A 207 -8.76 -8.08 8.40
CA TRP A 207 -7.97 -7.41 9.43
C TRP A 207 -6.55 -7.98 9.50
N VAL A 208 -5.62 -7.29 10.16
CA VAL A 208 -4.30 -7.84 10.48
C VAL A 208 -4.44 -8.92 11.55
N ASP A 209 -3.92 -10.11 11.28
CA ASP A 209 -4.06 -11.25 12.18
C ASP A 209 -3.30 -11.08 13.51
N THR A 210 -3.80 -11.65 14.61
CA THR A 210 -3.16 -11.54 15.93
C THR A 210 -1.76 -12.12 15.97
N THR A 211 -1.48 -13.16 15.17
CA THR A 211 -0.13 -13.73 15.08
C THR A 211 0.87 -12.74 14.46
N VAL A 212 0.41 -11.87 13.56
CA VAL A 212 1.21 -10.77 13.01
C VAL A 212 1.41 -9.67 14.06
N VAL A 213 0.38 -9.36 14.84
CA VAL A 213 0.48 -8.38 15.95
C VAL A 213 1.52 -8.80 16.98
N GLU A 214 1.49 -10.06 17.41
CA GLU A 214 2.45 -10.63 18.36
C GLU A 214 3.88 -10.60 17.80
N TRP A 215 4.04 -10.99 16.52
CA TRP A 215 5.32 -10.90 15.82
C TRP A 215 5.85 -9.46 15.77
N PHE A 216 5.00 -8.49 15.43
CA PHE A 216 5.37 -7.08 15.33
C PHE A 216 5.84 -6.54 16.70
N GLN A 217 5.06 -6.74 17.75
CA GLN A 217 5.40 -6.26 19.09
C GLN A 217 6.69 -6.91 19.61
N GLY A 218 6.83 -8.23 19.45
CA GLY A 218 8.03 -8.96 19.85
C GLY A 218 9.28 -8.52 19.07
N THR A 219 9.14 -8.33 17.76
CA THR A 219 10.24 -7.91 16.89
C THR A 219 10.65 -6.46 17.17
N ASN A 220 9.69 -5.54 17.35
CA ASN A 220 9.97 -4.16 17.72
C ASN A 220 10.68 -4.08 19.09
N ALA A 221 10.19 -4.81 20.09
CA ALA A 221 10.80 -4.86 21.41
C ALA A 221 12.26 -5.38 21.34
N ALA A 222 12.54 -6.39 20.51
CA ALA A 222 13.89 -6.89 20.31
C ALA A 222 14.83 -5.84 19.67
N PHE A 223 14.34 -5.06 18.70
CA PHE A 223 15.10 -3.94 18.13
C PHE A 223 15.40 -2.86 19.16
N VAL A 224 14.40 -2.44 19.94
CA VAL A 224 14.57 -1.42 20.98
C VAL A 224 15.54 -1.90 22.06
N GLN A 225 15.43 -3.16 22.48
CA GLN A 225 16.32 -3.75 23.48
C GLN A 225 17.76 -3.80 22.98
N ARG A 226 17.98 -4.23 21.73
CA ARG A 226 19.31 -4.29 21.11
C ARG A 226 19.95 -2.90 20.97
N ALA A 227 19.19 -1.94 20.43
CA ALA A 227 19.70 -0.60 20.15
C ALA A 227 19.81 0.29 21.40
N GLY A 228 19.15 -0.09 22.51
CA GLY A 228 19.08 0.72 23.72
C GLY A 228 18.30 2.03 23.56
N ARG A 229 17.53 2.17 22.48
CA ARG A 229 16.72 3.36 22.16
C ARG A 229 15.46 2.98 21.40
N VAL A 230 14.46 3.84 21.46
CA VAL A 230 13.31 3.77 20.54
C VAL A 230 13.83 4.00 19.11
N ILE A 231 13.40 3.15 18.18
CA ILE A 231 13.68 3.32 16.76
C ILE A 231 12.43 3.92 16.11
N PRO A 232 12.52 5.12 15.52
CA PRO A 232 11.45 5.69 14.70
C PRO A 232 10.95 4.68 13.67
N SER A 233 9.64 4.67 13.41
CA SER A 233 9.08 3.76 12.43
C SER A 233 7.85 4.31 11.72
N LEU A 234 7.62 3.81 10.51
CA LEU A 234 6.40 3.99 9.72
C LEU A 234 5.80 2.63 9.42
N ALA A 235 4.50 2.57 9.18
CA ALA A 235 3.79 1.35 8.84
C ALA A 235 2.92 1.52 7.59
N PHE A 236 2.75 0.42 6.86
CA PHE A 236 1.92 0.32 5.66
C PHE A 236 0.97 -0.86 5.81
N VAL A 237 -0.30 -0.63 5.49
CA VAL A 237 -1.35 -1.65 5.45
C VAL A 237 -2.34 -1.22 4.37
N HIS A 238 -3.07 -2.15 3.75
CA HIS A 238 -4.02 -1.75 2.71
C HIS A 238 -5.34 -1.22 3.31
N ILE A 239 -6.03 -2.03 4.14
CA ILE A 239 -7.33 -1.65 4.73
C ILE A 239 -7.11 -0.84 6.02
N PRO A 240 -7.72 0.35 6.16
CA PRO A 240 -7.56 1.21 7.34
C PRO A 240 -8.12 0.56 8.62
N PRO A 241 -7.50 0.75 9.79
CA PRO A 241 -8.06 0.28 11.06
C PRO A 241 -9.32 1.08 11.44
N ASN A 242 -10.15 0.55 12.35
CA ASN A 242 -11.37 1.24 12.77
C ASN A 242 -11.11 2.61 13.42
N ALA A 243 -9.92 2.86 13.98
CA ALA A 243 -9.53 4.19 14.44
C ALA A 243 -9.71 5.29 13.36
N THR A 244 -9.52 4.94 12.08
CA THR A 244 -9.71 5.85 10.93
C THR A 244 -11.18 6.27 10.78
N SER A 245 -12.14 5.36 10.96
CA SER A 245 -13.58 5.67 10.88
C SER A 245 -14.02 6.66 11.97
N HIS A 246 -13.36 6.62 13.13
CA HIS A 246 -13.58 7.57 14.22
C HIS A 246 -12.86 8.90 13.97
N ALA A 247 -11.67 8.87 13.36
CA ALA A 247 -10.94 10.07 12.96
C ALA A 247 -11.69 10.88 11.90
N GLN A 248 -12.33 10.21 10.93
CA GLN A 248 -13.06 10.85 9.83
C GLN A 248 -14.07 11.91 10.31
N ARG A 249 -14.72 11.68 11.46
CA ARG A 249 -15.71 12.61 12.05
C ARG A 249 -15.14 13.97 12.48
N ARG A 250 -13.82 14.12 12.45
CA ARG A 250 -13.07 15.31 12.93
C ARG A 250 -12.22 15.95 11.84
N ILE A 251 -12.30 15.45 10.61
CA ILE A 251 -11.52 15.98 9.48
C ILE A 251 -11.96 17.40 9.19
N HIS A 252 -10.96 18.28 9.04
CA HIS A 252 -11.17 19.65 8.64
C HIS A 252 -10.31 19.95 7.40
N PRO A 253 -10.87 20.49 6.31
CA PRO A 253 -10.15 20.67 5.04
C PRO A 253 -8.82 21.44 5.12
N ASN A 254 -8.66 22.31 6.12
CA ASN A 254 -7.41 23.05 6.35
C ASN A 254 -6.52 22.52 7.49
N ARG A 255 -6.96 21.55 8.28
CA ARG A 255 -6.09 20.91 9.30
C ARG A 255 -5.60 19.54 8.83
N ASN A 256 -6.40 18.91 7.98
CA ASN A 256 -6.23 17.59 7.42
C ASN A 256 -6.52 17.68 5.91
N PRO A 257 -5.74 18.45 5.13
CA PRO A 257 -6.02 18.68 3.73
C PRO A 257 -5.99 17.39 2.92
N GLY A 258 -7.09 17.11 2.23
CA GLY A 258 -7.33 15.92 1.45
C GLY A 258 -8.82 15.80 1.10
N ILE A 259 -9.10 14.96 0.13
CA ILE A 259 -10.45 14.50 -0.24
C ILE A 259 -11.00 13.68 0.94
N ASP A 260 -12.25 13.92 1.33
CA ASP A 260 -12.99 13.20 2.39
C ASP A 260 -14.44 12.97 1.92
N LEU A 261 -14.60 12.19 0.84
CA LEU A 261 -15.87 12.09 0.12
C LEU A 261 -16.48 10.68 0.09
N GLU A 262 -15.86 9.70 0.76
CA GLU A 262 -16.51 8.43 1.05
C GLU A 262 -16.43 8.05 2.51
N GLN A 263 -17.37 7.23 2.96
CA GLN A 263 -17.31 6.64 4.28
C GLN A 263 -16.17 5.63 4.36
N VAL A 264 -15.37 5.71 5.42
CA VAL A 264 -14.27 4.75 5.68
C VAL A 264 -14.78 3.31 5.68
N SER A 265 -14.14 2.45 4.89
CA SER A 265 -14.31 0.99 4.94
C SER A 265 -13.19 0.37 5.76
N GLN A 266 -13.41 0.27 7.07
CA GLN A 266 -12.38 -0.18 8.01
C GLN A 266 -12.19 -1.69 8.07
N GLN A 267 -11.08 -2.12 8.67
CA GLN A 267 -10.86 -3.50 9.06
C GLN A 267 -12.00 -4.04 9.92
N SER A 268 -12.28 -5.33 9.77
CA SER A 268 -13.40 -6.03 10.43
C SER A 268 -14.81 -5.55 10.03
N GLN A 269 -14.96 -4.67 9.04
CA GLN A 269 -16.27 -4.27 8.50
C GLN A 269 -16.96 -5.46 7.80
N GLY A 270 -18.27 -5.60 7.97
CA GLY A 270 -19.07 -6.70 7.39
C GLY A 270 -18.97 -8.02 8.17
N TRP A 271 -18.21 -8.07 9.26
CA TRP A 271 -18.08 -9.23 10.14
C TRP A 271 -18.83 -9.03 11.46
N CYS A 272 -19.57 -10.05 11.86
CA CYS A 272 -20.21 -10.13 13.17
C CYS A 272 -19.19 -10.51 14.25
N ALA A 273 -19.43 -10.15 15.51
CA ALA A 273 -18.55 -10.49 16.64
C ALA A 273 -18.34 -12.01 16.85
N ASN A 274 -19.19 -12.86 16.28
CA ASN A 274 -19.03 -14.31 16.32
C ASN A 274 -18.17 -14.87 15.17
N GLY A 275 -17.59 -14.00 14.33
CA GLY A 275 -16.75 -14.40 13.20
C GLY A 275 -17.52 -14.82 11.94
N THR A 276 -18.82 -14.55 11.86
CA THR A 276 -19.60 -14.75 10.62
C THR A 276 -19.58 -13.47 9.79
N GLN A 277 -19.45 -13.57 8.46
CA GLN A 277 -19.61 -12.44 7.57
C GLN A 277 -21.09 -12.28 7.16
N ASP A 278 -21.63 -11.08 7.29
CA ASP A 278 -23.01 -10.74 6.92
C ASP A 278 -23.12 -9.23 6.68
N TRP A 279 -23.04 -8.83 5.41
CA TRP A 279 -23.06 -7.42 4.99
C TRP A 279 -24.45 -6.77 5.15
N ASP A 280 -25.51 -7.57 5.09
CA ASP A 280 -26.89 -7.09 5.16
C ASP A 280 -27.36 -6.91 6.61
N ASN A 281 -26.65 -7.48 7.57
CA ASN A 281 -26.97 -7.39 8.99
C ASN A 281 -26.32 -6.17 9.65
N PRO A 282 -27.12 -5.19 10.12
CA PRO A 282 -26.59 -3.98 10.76
C PRO A 282 -25.76 -4.25 12.03
N ARG A 283 -25.94 -5.40 12.68
CA ARG A 283 -25.14 -5.82 13.84
C ARG A 283 -23.74 -6.29 13.48
N CYS A 284 -23.47 -6.48 12.19
CA CYS A 284 -22.21 -6.97 11.65
C CYS A 284 -21.44 -5.88 10.88
N ARG A 285 -21.79 -4.61 11.12
CA ARG A 285 -21.06 -3.44 10.58
C ARG A 285 -19.60 -3.40 11.02
N TYR A 286 -19.29 -3.95 12.19
CA TYR A 286 -17.93 -4.00 12.73
C TYR A 286 -17.80 -5.11 13.78
N GLY A 287 -16.92 -6.07 13.51
CA GLY A 287 -16.72 -7.26 14.36
C GLY A 287 -15.73 -7.06 15.51
N GLY A 288 -14.91 -6.00 15.47
CA GLY A 288 -13.93 -5.69 16.50
C GLY A 288 -12.63 -6.50 16.44
N PHE A 289 -12.36 -7.21 15.34
CA PHE A 289 -11.21 -8.12 15.26
C PHE A 289 -9.86 -7.42 15.04
N ASP A 290 -9.84 -6.15 14.66
CA ASP A 290 -8.64 -5.31 14.52
C ASP A 290 -8.25 -4.61 15.84
N VAL A 291 -9.00 -4.81 16.94
CA VAL A 291 -8.66 -4.27 18.28
C VAL A 291 -7.22 -4.60 18.71
N PRO A 292 -6.70 -5.82 18.56
CA PRO A 292 -5.31 -6.13 18.87
C PRO A 292 -4.32 -5.31 18.03
N PHE A 293 -4.60 -5.15 16.73
CA PHE A 293 -3.76 -4.36 15.84
C PHE A 293 -3.77 -2.87 16.22
N MET A 294 -4.94 -2.28 16.43
CA MET A 294 -5.08 -0.91 16.94
C MET A 294 -4.36 -0.70 18.27
N SER A 295 -4.42 -1.67 19.18
CA SER A 295 -3.72 -1.61 20.47
C SER A 295 -2.20 -1.59 20.27
N ALA A 296 -1.68 -2.44 19.38
CA ALA A 296 -0.25 -2.46 19.06
C ALA A 296 0.21 -1.16 18.39
N LEU A 297 -0.57 -0.62 17.45
CA LEU A 297 -0.29 0.68 16.82
C LEU A 297 -0.22 1.80 17.86
N ALA A 298 -1.22 1.87 18.76
CA ALA A 298 -1.32 2.92 19.78
C ALA A 298 -0.23 2.83 20.86
N SER A 299 0.24 1.63 21.17
CA SER A 299 1.18 1.37 22.27
C SER A 299 2.65 1.33 21.85
N THR A 300 2.97 1.26 20.55
CA THR A 300 4.36 1.16 20.07
C THR A 300 5.04 2.52 20.04
N PRO A 301 6.04 2.79 20.91
CA PRO A 301 6.74 4.07 20.91
C PRO A 301 7.52 4.27 19.60
N GLY A 302 7.48 5.50 19.08
CA GLY A 302 8.20 5.86 17.87
C GLY A 302 7.55 5.41 16.56
N LEU A 303 6.40 4.74 16.59
CA LEU A 303 5.59 4.54 15.39
C LEU A 303 4.87 5.84 15.04
N MET A 304 5.39 6.54 14.02
CA MET A 304 4.97 7.91 13.70
C MET A 304 3.73 7.94 12.81
N GLY A 305 3.55 6.95 11.94
CA GLY A 305 2.43 6.93 11.01
C GLY A 305 2.11 5.56 10.43
N LEU A 306 0.84 5.38 10.10
CA LEU A 306 0.27 4.26 9.36
C LEU A 306 -0.32 4.79 8.06
N PHE A 307 0.13 4.26 6.92
CA PHE A 307 -0.30 4.65 5.58
C PHE A 307 -1.09 3.53 4.91
N TYR A 308 -2.22 3.87 4.29
CA TYR A 308 -3.17 2.91 3.71
C TYR A 308 -3.89 3.44 2.47
N GLY A 309 -4.54 2.55 1.71
CA GLY A 309 -5.31 2.84 0.49
C GLY A 309 -6.79 2.55 0.70
N HIS A 310 -7.38 1.72 -0.17
CA HIS A 310 -8.69 1.06 -0.07
C HIS A 310 -9.90 1.96 -0.37
N ASP A 311 -9.96 3.14 0.24
CA ASP A 311 -11.05 4.10 0.06
C ASP A 311 -10.60 5.18 -0.96
N HIS A 312 -11.05 5.09 -2.21
CA HIS A 312 -10.50 5.84 -3.35
C HIS A 312 -10.84 7.35 -3.34
N ALA A 313 -11.79 7.74 -2.50
CA ALA A 313 -12.26 9.12 -2.31
C ALA A 313 -11.75 9.76 -1.01
N ASN A 314 -10.75 9.15 -0.34
CA ASN A 314 -10.14 9.67 0.87
C ASN A 314 -8.62 9.83 0.69
N THR A 315 -8.06 10.99 1.07
CA THR A 315 -6.62 11.29 0.85
C THR A 315 -5.98 12.13 1.96
N TRP A 316 -6.67 12.26 3.10
CA TRP A 316 -6.20 13.04 4.24
C TRP A 316 -5.32 12.22 5.20
N CYS A 317 -4.62 12.94 6.08
CA CYS A 317 -3.97 12.39 7.26
C CYS A 317 -4.63 12.94 8.54
N TYR A 318 -4.60 12.18 9.63
CA TYR A 318 -5.09 12.61 10.95
C TYR A 318 -4.18 12.09 12.07
N ARG A 319 -3.77 12.96 13.00
CA ARG A 319 -3.04 12.56 14.22
C ARG A 319 -4.00 11.92 15.21
N TRP A 320 -3.92 10.61 15.41
CA TRP A 320 -4.72 9.89 16.40
C TRP A 320 -4.19 10.18 17.81
N ASP A 321 -4.88 11.09 18.50
CA ASP A 321 -4.67 11.43 19.90
C ASP A 321 -5.99 11.30 20.66
N GLY A 322 -6.02 10.38 21.63
CA GLY A 322 -7.20 10.06 22.41
C GLY A 322 -7.79 8.68 22.14
N GLU A 323 -8.97 8.45 22.71
CA GLU A 323 -9.62 7.14 22.74
C GLU A 323 -10.41 6.84 21.45
N VAL A 324 -10.38 5.57 21.03
CA VAL A 324 -11.37 5.00 20.10
C VAL A 324 -12.56 4.47 20.91
N PRO A 325 -13.74 5.10 20.83
CA PRO A 325 -14.89 4.78 21.68
C PRO A 325 -15.26 3.28 21.65
N GLY A 326 -15.48 2.71 22.83
CA GLY A 326 -15.92 1.32 22.98
C GLY A 326 -14.81 0.27 22.85
N THR A 327 -13.55 0.68 22.65
CA THR A 327 -12.40 -0.22 22.57
C THR A 327 -11.46 -0.10 23.77
N GLY A 328 -11.50 1.03 24.50
CA GLY A 328 -10.54 1.34 25.57
C GLY A 328 -9.11 1.65 25.07
N ILE A 329 -8.91 1.70 23.75
CA ILE A 329 -7.60 2.00 23.15
C ILE A 329 -7.40 3.50 23.09
N VAL A 330 -6.30 3.98 23.67
CA VAL A 330 -5.89 5.38 23.66
C VAL A 330 -4.54 5.49 22.94
N ALA A 331 -4.49 6.19 21.82
CA ALA A 331 -3.24 6.53 21.16
C ALA A 331 -2.76 7.92 21.55
N ARG A 332 -1.45 8.15 21.40
CA ARG A 332 -0.79 9.41 21.72
C ARG A 332 0.04 9.93 20.54
N GLY A 333 -0.61 10.06 19.38
CA GLY A 333 -0.06 10.83 18.27
C GLY A 333 0.51 10.04 17.09
N ILE A 334 0.10 8.78 16.89
CA ILE A 334 0.33 8.10 15.60
C ILE A 334 -0.52 8.77 14.52
N ASN A 335 0.04 9.01 13.35
CA ASN A 335 -0.68 9.60 12.22
C ASN A 335 -1.33 8.50 11.36
N LEU A 336 -2.61 8.65 11.03
CA LEU A 336 -3.36 7.75 10.15
C LEU A 336 -3.53 8.46 8.80
N CYS A 337 -3.04 7.88 7.72
CA CYS A 337 -2.91 8.56 6.43
C CYS A 337 -3.42 7.73 5.25
N TYR A 338 -4.39 8.25 4.50
CA TYR A 338 -4.74 7.71 3.19
C TYR A 338 -3.71 8.05 2.13
N GLY A 339 -3.45 7.15 1.20
CA GLY A 339 -2.75 7.41 -0.05
C GLY A 339 -3.60 8.19 -1.05
N GLN A 340 -3.05 8.43 -2.24
CA GLN A 340 -3.82 8.90 -3.40
C GLN A 340 -4.19 7.67 -4.25
N HIS A 341 -5.44 7.58 -4.69
CA HIS A 341 -5.86 6.57 -5.66
C HIS A 341 -5.02 6.67 -6.95
N THR A 342 -4.27 5.63 -7.27
CA THR A 342 -3.34 5.64 -8.41
C THR A 342 -4.03 5.19 -9.71
N GLY A 343 -4.92 4.22 -9.62
CA GLY A 343 -5.50 3.52 -10.76
C GLY A 343 -6.55 4.29 -11.55
N TYR A 344 -6.56 4.13 -12.87
CA TYR A 344 -7.76 4.37 -13.69
C TYR A 344 -8.74 3.19 -13.67
N GLY A 345 -8.33 2.06 -13.10
CA GLY A 345 -9.25 1.06 -12.55
C GLY A 345 -9.78 1.47 -11.18
N GLY A 346 -10.70 0.68 -10.65
CA GLY A 346 -11.43 0.99 -9.42
C GLY A 346 -12.51 2.05 -9.65
N TYR A 347 -13.24 2.38 -8.59
CA TYR A 347 -14.27 3.42 -8.64
C TYR A 347 -13.69 4.82 -8.44
N GLY A 348 -14.51 5.84 -8.74
CA GLY A 348 -14.17 7.26 -8.57
C GLY A 348 -13.35 7.83 -9.72
N ASP A 349 -13.36 9.15 -9.85
CA ASP A 349 -12.74 9.91 -10.94
C ASP A 349 -11.84 11.04 -10.43
N PHE A 350 -11.52 11.07 -9.13
CA PHE A 350 -10.55 12.02 -8.57
C PHE A 350 -9.22 11.93 -9.30
N ILE A 351 -8.54 13.06 -9.49
CA ILE A 351 -7.25 13.10 -10.18
C ILE A 351 -6.28 12.08 -9.58
N ARG A 352 -5.55 11.33 -10.43
CA ARG A 352 -4.69 10.25 -9.93
C ARG A 352 -3.36 10.77 -9.43
N GLY A 353 -2.65 9.96 -8.65
CA GLY A 353 -1.31 10.32 -8.17
C GLY A 353 -0.76 9.32 -7.17
N GLY A 354 0.30 9.73 -6.48
CA GLY A 354 0.91 8.99 -5.38
C GLY A 354 1.14 9.89 -4.17
N ARG A 355 1.29 9.28 -2.99
CA ARG A 355 1.71 9.99 -1.78
C ARG A 355 3.22 9.91 -1.62
N GLU A 356 3.86 11.06 -1.45
CA GLU A 356 5.26 11.16 -1.12
C GLU A 356 5.44 11.32 0.38
N ILE A 357 6.39 10.60 0.95
CA ILE A 357 6.82 10.69 2.35
C ILE A 357 8.29 11.09 2.35
N VAL A 358 8.62 12.21 2.98
CA VAL A 358 9.97 12.76 3.03
C VAL A 358 10.46 12.74 4.47
N LEU A 359 11.47 11.91 4.71
CA LEU A 359 12.15 11.78 5.99
C LEU A 359 13.47 12.54 5.93
N ASP A 360 13.82 13.16 7.05
CA ASP A 360 15.08 13.88 7.25
C ASP A 360 15.68 13.42 8.59
N GLU A 361 16.97 13.07 8.60
CA GLU A 361 17.66 12.51 9.78
C GLU A 361 17.49 13.39 11.04
N GLU A 362 17.51 14.72 10.91
CA GLU A 362 17.39 15.63 12.06
C GLU A 362 15.95 15.77 12.55
N ARG A 363 14.97 15.69 11.65
CA ARG A 363 13.54 15.70 11.99
C ARG A 363 13.08 14.38 12.59
N LEU A 364 13.68 13.28 12.14
CA LEU A 364 13.41 11.94 12.65
C LEU A 364 13.71 11.81 14.15
N LYS A 365 14.73 12.51 14.66
CA LYS A 365 15.05 12.59 16.10
C LYS A 365 13.91 13.15 16.95
N ARG A 366 12.98 13.90 16.33
CA ARG A 366 11.78 14.47 16.96
C ARG A 366 10.49 13.75 16.56
N PHE A 367 10.60 12.61 15.87
CA PHE A 367 9.47 11.84 15.35
C PHE A 367 8.57 12.65 14.40
N GLU A 368 9.20 13.45 13.54
CA GLU A 368 8.52 14.27 12.53
C GLU A 368 8.77 13.72 11.13
N VAL A 369 7.74 13.76 10.28
CA VAL A 369 7.84 13.39 8.87
C VAL A 369 7.00 14.35 8.02
N ASP A 370 7.48 14.68 6.82
CA ASP A 370 6.68 15.44 5.86
C ASP A 370 6.02 14.51 4.86
N THR A 371 4.83 14.87 4.40
CA THR A 371 4.16 14.16 3.32
C THR A 371 3.34 15.10 2.45
N TYR A 372 3.20 14.75 1.18
CA TYR A 372 2.35 15.43 0.21
C TYR A 372 1.85 14.41 -0.82
N MET A 373 0.95 14.84 -1.70
CA MET A 373 0.55 14.07 -2.87
C MET A 373 1.14 14.69 -4.12
N ARG A 374 1.73 13.86 -4.99
CA ARG A 374 2.08 14.21 -6.35
C ARG A 374 0.98 13.69 -7.26
N LEU A 375 0.31 14.62 -7.95
CA LEU A 375 -0.75 14.30 -8.90
C LEU A 375 -0.16 13.99 -10.29
N GLU A 376 -0.91 13.27 -11.12
CA GLU A 376 -0.52 12.87 -12.48
C GLU A 376 -0.22 14.07 -13.41
N ASP A 377 -0.81 15.23 -13.13
CA ASP A 377 -0.52 16.47 -13.87
C ASP A 377 0.72 17.22 -13.36
N GLY A 378 1.41 16.63 -12.38
CA GLY A 378 2.63 17.16 -11.79
C GLY A 378 2.42 18.16 -10.66
N ARG A 379 1.18 18.49 -10.25
CA ARG A 379 0.96 19.37 -9.08
C ARG A 379 1.28 18.66 -7.76
N THR A 380 1.68 19.45 -6.76
CA THR A 380 1.77 19.03 -5.36
C THR A 380 0.57 19.55 -4.60
N VAL A 381 -0.13 18.68 -3.88
CA VAL A 381 -1.27 19.05 -3.01
C VAL A 381 -1.17 18.34 -1.65
N GLY A 382 -1.96 18.79 -0.67
CA GLY A 382 -2.01 18.16 0.66
C GLY A 382 -0.66 18.08 1.39
N ALA A 383 0.25 19.03 1.14
CA ALA A 383 1.56 19.06 1.78
C ALA A 383 1.42 19.43 3.27
N VAL A 384 1.85 18.53 4.15
CA VAL A 384 1.74 18.66 5.60
C VAL A 384 3.00 18.16 6.31
N SER A 385 3.22 18.64 7.53
CA SER A 385 4.21 18.09 8.46
C SER A 385 3.49 17.29 9.54
N LEU A 386 3.71 15.98 9.57
CA LEU A 386 3.19 15.08 10.59
C LEU A 386 4.08 15.18 11.84
N ASN A 387 3.80 16.19 12.67
CA ASN A 387 4.55 16.52 13.88
C ASN A 387 3.60 16.56 15.11
N ALA A 388 4.10 17.07 16.24
CA ALA A 388 3.32 17.18 17.48
C ALA A 388 2.09 18.12 17.40
N THR A 389 2.09 19.08 16.48
CA THR A 389 1.02 20.08 16.29
C THR A 389 0.06 19.75 15.15
N PHE A 390 0.30 18.67 14.40
CA PHE A 390 -0.61 18.20 13.36
C PHE A 390 -2.03 17.95 13.92
N ASN A 391 -3.08 18.28 13.14
CA ASN A 391 -4.49 18.58 13.52
C ASN A 391 -4.78 19.98 14.07
N GLN A 392 -3.77 20.74 14.49
CA GLN A 392 -3.92 22.13 14.98
C GLN A 392 -3.39 23.14 13.96
N ASP A 393 -2.34 22.76 13.24
CA ASP A 393 -1.75 23.54 12.16
C ASP A 393 -2.75 23.82 11.02
N TRP A 394 -2.54 24.93 10.31
CA TRP A 394 -3.41 25.36 9.21
C TRP A 394 -2.68 25.28 7.87
N TYR A 395 -3.29 24.57 6.92
CA TYR A 395 -2.77 24.25 5.60
C TYR A 395 -3.75 24.72 4.50
N PRO A 396 -3.25 24.94 3.27
CA PRO A 396 -4.12 25.07 2.10
C PRO A 396 -4.97 23.82 1.93
N ALA A 397 -6.27 24.00 1.65
CA ALA A 397 -7.14 22.88 1.34
C ALA A 397 -6.74 22.25 0.00
N THR A 398 -6.84 20.93 -0.09
CA THR A 398 -6.62 20.17 -1.33
C THR A 398 -7.84 20.34 -2.26
N PRO A 399 -7.65 20.61 -3.57
CA PRO A 399 -8.75 20.59 -4.52
C PRO A 399 -9.23 19.16 -4.79
N ASN A 400 -10.54 18.97 -4.95
CA ASN A 400 -11.14 17.69 -5.32
C ASN A 400 -11.25 17.56 -6.84
N ASP A 401 -10.15 17.80 -7.55
CA ASP A 401 -10.13 17.74 -9.00
C ASP A 401 -10.38 16.32 -9.50
N GLN A 402 -10.97 16.20 -10.68
CA GLN A 402 -11.28 14.94 -11.33
C GLN A 402 -10.54 14.81 -12.65
N THR A 403 -10.25 13.58 -13.04
CA THR A 403 -9.63 13.18 -14.29
C THR A 403 -10.48 12.10 -14.95
N LYS A 404 -10.42 11.99 -16.28
CA LYS A 404 -11.20 11.00 -17.03
C LYS A 404 -10.29 10.19 -17.93
N LEU A 405 -10.68 8.93 -18.14
CA LEU A 405 -10.07 8.09 -19.15
C LEU A 405 -10.49 8.62 -20.53
N GLU A 406 -9.60 9.34 -21.21
CA GLU A 406 -9.82 9.90 -22.55
C GLU A 406 -9.80 8.84 -23.68
#